data_AF-A0ABD2FLZ1-F1
#
_entry.id   AF-A0ABD2FLZ1-F1
#
_cell.length_a   1.000
_cell.length_b   1.000
_cell.length_c   1.000
_cell.angle_alpha   90.00
_cell.angle_beta   90.00
_cell.angle_gamma   90.00
#
_symmetry.space_group_name_H-M   'P 1'
#
loop_
_entity.id
_entity.type
_entity.pdbx_description
1 polymer ?
#
loop_
_entity_poly.entity_id
_entity_poly.type
_entity_poly.pdbx_seq_one_letter_code
_entity_poly.pdbx_strand_id
1 'polypeptide(L)'
;MRQCSMPVGAWSVLCAGQHNNRVRTCDVHGCGAFNSHKGNYLHKAVDLVCDDFGIIDTPFSGSLAGPVSRKESAGNQFDGVKLLNDVHCVKIFNIRPYRYMGPVV
;
A
#
# COMPACT_ATOMS: atom_id res chain seq x y z
N MET A 1 13.01 -13.76 7.76
CA MET A 1 12.45 -12.47 7.27
C MET A 1 11.14 -12.23 7.99
N ARG A 2 10.99 -11.14 8.77
CA ARG A 2 9.72 -10.82 9.44
C ARG A 2 8.68 -10.40 8.41
N GLN A 3 7.48 -10.97 8.47
CA GLN A 3 6.38 -10.58 7.59
C GLN A 3 5.85 -9.21 8.03
N CYS A 4 5.92 -8.24 7.11
CA CYS A 4 5.34 -6.91 7.32
C CYS A 4 3.82 -7.05 7.40
N SER A 5 3.24 -6.68 8.54
CA SER A 5 1.81 -6.81 8.79
C SER A 5 1.30 -5.60 9.58
N MET A 6 0.05 -5.24 9.29
CA MET A 6 -0.69 -4.20 9.96
C MET A 6 -2.15 -4.65 10.04
N PRO A 7 -2.80 -4.61 11.23
CA PRO A 7 -4.18 -4.99 11.35
C PRO A 7 -5.10 -3.98 10.64
N VAL A 8 -6.19 -4.49 10.05
CA VAL A 8 -7.20 -3.67 9.39
C VAL A 8 -7.80 -2.71 10.43
N GLY A 9 -7.82 -1.40 10.12
CA GLY A 9 -8.39 -0.37 10.98
C GLY A 9 -7.39 0.29 11.95
N ALA A 10 -6.14 -0.16 12.01
CA ALA A 10 -5.09 0.49 12.81
C ALA A 10 -4.36 1.63 12.09
N TRP A 11 -4.80 1.98 10.88
CA TRP A 11 -4.19 2.96 9.99
C TRP A 11 -5.08 4.19 9.77
N SER A 12 -4.45 5.35 9.60
CA SER A 12 -5.09 6.60 9.20
C SER A 12 -5.64 6.53 7.76
N VAL A 13 -6.36 7.57 7.34
CA VAL A 13 -6.76 7.73 5.94
C VAL A 13 -5.53 7.98 5.08
N LEU A 14 -5.34 7.20 4.01
CA LEU A 14 -4.18 7.31 3.13
C LEU A 14 -4.37 8.37 2.04
N CYS A 15 -5.54 8.42 1.40
CA CYS A 15 -5.76 9.32 0.26
C CYS A 15 -6.16 10.71 0.79
N ALA A 16 -5.35 11.73 0.51
CA ALA A 16 -5.63 13.10 0.95
C ALA A 16 -6.99 13.58 0.42
N GLY A 17 -7.73 14.30 1.26
CA GLY A 17 -9.07 14.81 0.93
C GLY A 17 -10.20 13.78 1.03
N GLN A 18 -9.90 12.50 1.32
CA GLN A 18 -10.93 11.51 1.64
C GLN A 18 -11.20 11.45 3.14
N HIS A 19 -12.41 11.00 3.51
CA HIS A 19 -12.82 10.85 4.91
C HIS A 19 -12.63 9.42 5.45
N ASN A 20 -12.41 8.46 4.56
CA ASN A 20 -12.24 7.05 4.91
C ASN A 20 -11.44 6.31 3.83
N ASN A 21 -10.78 5.22 4.23
CA ASN A 21 -10.14 4.31 3.29
C ASN A 21 -11.20 3.45 2.59
N ARG A 22 -11.41 3.68 1.29
CA ARG A 22 -12.28 2.84 0.47
C ARG A 22 -11.48 1.73 -0.21
N VAL A 23 -11.76 0.48 0.14
CA VAL A 23 -11.18 -0.69 -0.52
C VAL A 23 -11.78 -0.84 -1.92
N ARG A 24 -10.92 -1.03 -2.93
CA ARG A 24 -11.33 -1.29 -4.31
C ARG A 24 -12.11 -2.60 -4.40
N THR A 25 -13.22 -2.56 -5.13
CA THR A 25 -14.06 -3.73 -5.41
C THR A 25 -13.40 -4.66 -6.44
N CYS A 26 -14.17 -5.56 -7.05
CA CYS A 26 -13.71 -6.36 -8.18
C CYS A 26 -13.97 -5.65 -9.50
N ASP A 27 -13.05 -5.78 -10.44
CA ASP A 27 -13.20 -5.40 -11.84
C ASP A 27 -12.46 -6.41 -12.74
N VAL A 28 -12.32 -6.10 -14.03
CA VAL A 28 -11.70 -6.98 -15.03
C VAL A 28 -10.24 -7.34 -14.73
N HIS A 29 -9.56 -6.61 -13.85
CA HIS A 29 -8.18 -6.85 -13.46
C HIS A 29 -8.03 -7.61 -12.14
N GLY A 30 -9.13 -7.87 -11.43
CA GLY A 30 -9.16 -8.57 -10.14
C GLY A 30 -9.86 -7.77 -9.05
N CYS A 31 -9.60 -8.15 -7.79
CA CYS A 31 -10.28 -7.58 -6.63
C CYS A 31 -9.29 -6.99 -5.63
N GLY A 32 -9.61 -5.80 -5.09
CA GLY A 32 -8.75 -5.09 -4.14
C GLY A 32 -8.78 -5.58 -2.69
N ALA A 33 -9.71 -6.45 -2.32
CA ALA A 33 -9.84 -6.92 -0.93
C ALA A 33 -8.71 -7.87 -0.51
N PHE A 34 -8.41 -7.91 0.80
CA PHE A 34 -7.44 -8.85 1.37
C PHE A 34 -7.89 -10.29 1.18
N ASN A 35 -6.95 -11.17 0.84
CA ASN A 35 -7.18 -12.57 0.48
C ASN A 35 -8.14 -12.78 -0.70
N SER A 36 -8.36 -11.77 -1.54
CA SER A 36 -9.06 -11.99 -2.80
C SER A 36 -8.25 -12.94 -3.72
N HIS A 37 -8.95 -13.71 -4.54
CA HIS A 37 -8.32 -14.63 -5.48
C HIS A 37 -7.87 -13.88 -6.75
N LYS A 38 -6.60 -14.06 -7.13
CA LYS A 38 -6.02 -13.63 -8.41
C LYS A 38 -5.40 -14.86 -9.09
N GLY A 39 -6.22 -15.62 -9.82
CA GLY A 39 -5.84 -16.92 -10.36
C GLY A 39 -5.43 -17.88 -9.23
N ASN A 40 -4.22 -18.42 -9.30
CA ASN A 40 -3.66 -19.33 -8.29
C ASN A 40 -3.01 -18.62 -7.08
N TYR A 41 -3.10 -17.29 -7.00
CA TYR A 41 -2.50 -16.49 -5.94
C TYR A 41 -3.54 -15.78 -5.08
N LEU A 42 -3.27 -15.65 -3.78
CA LEU A 42 -4.08 -14.88 -2.83
C LEU A 42 -3.51 -13.48 -2.65
N HIS A 43 -4.34 -12.46 -2.81
CA HIS A 43 -3.94 -11.07 -2.61
C HIS A 43 -3.60 -10.79 -1.14
N LYS A 44 -2.31 -10.73 -0.78
CA LYS A 44 -1.84 -10.47 0.61
C LYS A 44 -1.70 -8.98 0.94
N ALA A 45 -2.45 -8.13 0.25
CA ALA A 45 -2.53 -6.70 0.48
C ALA A 45 -3.98 -6.23 0.28
N VAL A 46 -4.22 -4.94 0.39
CA VAL A 46 -5.48 -4.31 0.01
C VAL A 46 -5.19 -3.16 -0.95
N ASP A 47 -6.07 -2.99 -1.94
CA ASP A 47 -6.01 -1.85 -2.85
C ASP A 47 -6.99 -0.79 -2.35
N LEU A 48 -6.50 0.42 -2.09
CA LEU A 48 -7.35 1.57 -1.75
C LEU A 48 -7.62 2.41 -3.01
N VAL A 49 -8.82 2.96 -3.09
CA VAL A 49 -9.19 3.85 -4.19
C VAL A 49 -8.82 5.28 -3.84
N CYS A 50 -7.74 5.78 -4.42
CA CYS A 50 -7.35 7.18 -4.41
C CYS A 50 -7.57 7.81 -5.79
N ASP A 51 -7.61 9.14 -5.85
CA ASP A 51 -7.63 9.86 -7.12
C ASP A 51 -6.28 9.76 -7.84
N ASP A 52 -6.31 9.79 -9.16
CA ASP A 52 -5.10 9.77 -9.98
C ASP A 52 -4.19 10.96 -9.62
N PHE A 53 -2.91 10.67 -9.38
CA PHE A 53 -1.92 11.64 -8.90
C PHE A 53 -2.29 12.33 -7.57
N GLY A 54 -3.23 11.75 -6.80
CA GLY A 54 -3.60 12.22 -5.47
C GLY A 54 -2.42 12.16 -4.49
N ILE A 55 -2.43 13.09 -3.53
CA ILE A 55 -1.47 13.08 -2.42
C ILE A 55 -1.81 11.91 -1.50
N ILE A 56 -0.79 11.16 -1.07
CA ILE A 56 -0.92 10.05 -0.14
C ILE A 56 -0.24 10.42 1.17
N ASP A 57 -0.98 10.31 2.26
CA ASP A 57 -0.50 10.45 3.63
C ASP A 57 -0.04 9.10 4.18
N THR A 58 0.87 9.14 5.14
CA THR A 58 1.38 7.92 5.76
C THR A 58 0.35 7.32 6.71
N PRO A 59 0.12 5.98 6.66
CA PRO A 59 -0.89 5.32 7.49
C PRO A 59 -0.59 5.37 9.00
N PHE A 60 0.65 5.69 9.36
CA PHE A 60 1.16 5.84 10.71
C PHE A 60 2.51 6.57 10.70
N SER A 61 2.88 7.17 11.82
CA SER A 61 4.20 7.76 12.00
C SER A 61 5.29 6.69 12.11
N GLY A 62 6.43 6.92 11.47
CA GLY A 62 7.53 5.95 11.40
C GLY A 62 8.68 6.42 10.52
N SER A 63 9.36 5.47 9.88
CA SER A 63 10.47 5.73 8.98
C SER A 63 10.28 5.05 7.63
N LEU A 64 10.50 5.81 6.56
CA LEU A 64 10.69 5.26 5.24
C LEU A 64 12.01 4.49 5.21
N ALA A 65 11.93 3.23 4.80
CA ALA A 65 12.99 2.23 4.87
C ALA A 65 13.41 1.72 3.49
N GLY A 66 13.26 2.57 2.47
CA GLY A 66 13.77 2.34 1.12
C GLY A 66 12.69 2.04 0.08
N PRO A 67 13.09 2.06 -1.21
CA PRO A 67 12.19 1.73 -2.31
C PRO A 67 11.78 0.26 -2.25
N VAL A 68 10.56 0.00 -2.71
CA VAL A 68 10.08 -1.35 -3.00
C VAL A 68 9.50 -1.37 -4.40
N SER A 69 9.71 -2.46 -5.12
CA SER A 69 9.08 -2.70 -6.41
C SER A 69 8.38 -4.05 -6.41
N ARG A 70 7.27 -4.12 -7.14
CA ARG A 70 6.57 -5.36 -7.43
C ARG A 70 6.40 -5.46 -8.94
N LYS A 71 6.92 -6.53 -9.52
CA LYS A 71 6.71 -6.86 -10.93
C LYS A 71 5.64 -7.95 -11.02
N GLU A 72 4.56 -7.68 -11.75
CA GLU A 72 3.57 -8.70 -12.08
C GLU A 72 3.97 -9.45 -13.36
N SER A 73 3.43 -10.66 -13.51
CA SER A 73 3.67 -11.53 -14.67
C SER A 73 3.32 -10.86 -16.00
N ALA A 74 2.34 -9.93 -15.98
CA ALA A 74 1.94 -9.13 -17.14
C ALA A 74 2.92 -8.01 -17.50
N GLY A 75 4.05 -7.88 -16.78
CA GLY A 75 5.08 -6.87 -17.02
C GLY A 75 4.89 -5.57 -16.24
N ASN A 76 3.72 -5.36 -15.62
CA ASN A 76 3.45 -4.19 -14.79
C ASN A 76 4.45 -4.10 -13.64
N GLN A 77 5.12 -2.95 -13.52
CA GLN A 77 6.00 -2.64 -12.42
C GLN A 77 5.37 -1.56 -11.55
N PHE A 78 5.20 -1.89 -10.28
CA PHE A 78 4.67 -0.97 -9.28
C PHE A 78 5.80 -0.54 -8.37
N ASP A 79 6.08 0.76 -8.40
CA ASP A 79 7.05 1.39 -7.50
C ASP A 79 6.35 1.83 -6.21
N GLY A 80 7.16 1.98 -5.18
CA GLY A 80 6.65 2.14 -3.84
C GLY A 80 7.72 2.39 -2.79
N VAL A 81 7.28 2.46 -1.54
CA VAL A 81 8.15 2.65 -0.38
C VAL A 81 7.81 1.65 0.72
N LYS A 82 8.83 1.22 1.46
CA LYS A 82 8.66 0.50 2.71
C LYS A 82 8.53 1.51 3.85
N LEU A 83 7.51 1.37 4.67
CA LEU A 83 7.31 2.18 5.88
C LEU A 83 7.31 1.24 7.09
N LEU A 84 8.03 1.62 8.15
CA LEU A 84 8.08 0.84 9.38
C LEU A 84 8.19 1.72 10.63
N ASN A 85 7.73 1.18 11.75
CA ASN A 85 8.06 1.61 13.10
C ASN A 85 8.32 0.36 13.97
N ASP A 86 8.38 0.51 15.28
CA ASP A 86 8.69 -0.60 16.20
C ASP A 86 7.62 -1.71 16.21
N VAL A 87 6.40 -1.41 15.77
CA VAL A 87 5.24 -2.30 15.84
C VAL A 87 4.81 -2.79 14.45
N HIS A 88 4.81 -1.91 13.45
CA HIS A 88 4.24 -2.13 12.14
C HIS A 88 5.28 -2.00 11.03
N CYS A 89 5.06 -2.79 9.97
CA CYS A 89 5.76 -2.62 8.71
C CYS A 89 4.76 -2.79 7.58
N VAL A 90 4.79 -1.88 6.60
CA VAL A 90 3.97 -1.94 5.38
C VAL A 90 4.81 -1.63 4.15
N LYS A 91 4.32 -2.08 3.00
CA LYS A 91 4.81 -1.71 1.68
C LYS A 91 3.67 -1.00 0.96
N ILE A 92 3.90 0.22 0.52
CA ILE A 92 2.92 1.01 -0.24
C ILE A 92 3.39 1.01 -1.69
N PHE A 93 2.53 0.59 -2.61
CA PHE A 93 2.79 0.50 -4.06
C PHE A 93 1.89 1.48 -4.82
N ASN A 94 2.15 1.65 -6.13
CA ASN A 94 1.40 2.55 -7.02
C ASN A 94 1.54 4.03 -6.64
N ILE A 95 2.69 4.40 -6.09
CA ILE A 95 2.98 5.77 -5.69
C ILE A 95 4.32 6.21 -6.29
N ARG A 96 4.52 7.53 -6.35
CA ARG A 96 5.82 8.14 -6.66
C ARG A 96 6.31 8.91 -5.43
N PRO A 97 7.10 8.28 -4.54
CA PRO A 97 7.57 8.94 -3.33
C PRO A 97 8.48 10.13 -3.64
N TYR A 98 8.28 11.25 -2.97
CA TYR A 98 9.22 12.38 -3.00
C TYR A 98 10.57 12.03 -2.36
N ARG A 99 10.53 11.12 -1.37
CA ARG A 99 11.69 10.62 -0.63
C ARG A 99 11.47 9.13 -0.35
N TYR A 100 12.55 8.36 -0.28
CA TYR A 100 12.50 6.92 -0.02
C TYR A 100 13.01 6.53 1.37
N MET A 101 13.65 7.48 2.08
CA MET A 101 14.27 7.28 3.38
C MET A 101 13.98 8.46 4.30
N GLY A 102 13.97 8.19 5.61
CA GLY A 102 13.82 9.21 6.65
C GLY A 102 12.49 9.15 7.39
N PRO A 103 12.32 9.97 8.44
CA PRO A 103 11.14 9.96 9.28
C PRO A 103 9.92 10.55 8.55
N VAL A 104 8.74 10.04 8.90
CA VAL A 104 7.43 10.55 8.48
C VAL A 104 6.50 10.56 9.69
N VAL A 105 5.63 11.57 9.77
CA VAL A 105 4.72 11.80 10.90
C VAL A 105 3.28 11.65 10.47
#